data_AF-A0A9D4FEY9-F1
#
_entry.id   AF-A0A9D4FEY9-F1
#
_cell.length_a   1.000
_cell.length_b   1.000
_cell.length_c   1.000
_cell.angle_alpha   90.00
_cell.angle_beta   90.00
_cell.angle_gamma   90.00
#
_symmetry.space_group_name_H-M   'P 1'
#
loop_
_entity.id
_entity.type
_entity.pdbx_description
1 polymer ?
#
loop_
_entity_poly.entity_id
_entity_poly.type
_entity_poly.pdbx_seq_one_letter_code
_entity_poly.pdbx_strand_id
1 'polypeptide(L)'
;MAMGWHLSVGGRSFEVSTLSKQKIMLKIQLLPVYFDTGKLGEILSNFGRVLKVTDEHFSFDKIQIATGVRRVLLEMKAEKMRKIPHLLNFKCGVRALVTLYGRPPCAYGANTSGTSRRDCPGQFTVARKKNQISSRKRVLL
;
A
#
# COMPACT_ATOMS: atom_id res chain seq x y z
N MET A 1 0.39 10.03 -26.81
CA MET A 1 0.80 8.91 -27.68
C MET A 1 2.31 8.80 -27.59
N ALA A 2 2.87 7.70 -27.09
CA ALA A 2 4.32 7.51 -26.99
C ALA A 2 4.76 6.65 -28.17
N MET A 3 5.53 7.23 -29.10
CA MET A 3 6.15 6.49 -30.20
C MET A 3 7.22 5.56 -29.64
N GLY A 4 7.07 4.25 -29.86
CA GLY A 4 8.13 3.28 -29.60
C GLY A 4 9.15 3.33 -30.73
N TRP A 5 10.43 3.42 -30.39
CA TRP A 5 11.50 3.38 -31.38
C TRP A 5 11.88 1.92 -31.62
N HIS A 6 11.70 1.45 -32.85
CA HIS A 6 12.15 0.13 -33.26
C HIS A 6 13.55 0.24 -33.86
N LEU A 7 14.51 -0.46 -33.26
CA LEU A 7 15.90 -0.53 -33.71
C LEU A 7 16.19 -1.95 -34.23
N SER A 8 16.58 -2.09 -35.49
CA SER A 8 17.01 -3.39 -36.02
C SER A 8 18.53 -3.44 -36.14
N VAL A 9 19.18 -4.40 -35.47
CA VAL A 9 20.62 -4.64 -35.58
C VAL A 9 20.83 -6.11 -35.96
N GLY A 10 21.50 -6.36 -37.09
CA GLY A 10 21.83 -7.72 -37.55
C GLY A 10 20.60 -8.61 -37.82
N GLY A 11 19.51 -8.05 -38.34
CA GLY A 11 18.27 -8.79 -38.63
C GLY A 11 17.38 -9.08 -37.41
N ARG A 12 17.76 -8.62 -36.22
CA ARG A 12 16.93 -8.71 -35.01
C ARG A 12 16.35 -7.34 -34.68
N SER A 13 15.04 -7.28 -34.53
CA SER A 13 14.32 -6.07 -34.14
C SER A 13 14.22 -5.96 -32.62
N PHE A 14 14.63 -4.82 -32.08
CA PHE A 14 14.54 -4.46 -30.68
C PHE A 14 13.59 -3.28 -30.52
N GLU A 15 12.69 -3.37 -29.54
CA GLU A 15 11.83 -2.24 -29.16
C GLU A 15 12.50 -1.47 -28.03
N VAL A 16 12.96 -0.25 -28.32
CA VAL A 16 13.57 0.63 -27.33
C VAL A 16 12.45 1.39 -26.64
N SER A 17 11.97 0.83 -25.53
CA SER A 17 11.08 1.56 -24.63
C SER A 17 11.86 2.61 -23.85
N THR A 18 11.37 3.84 -23.83
CA THR A 18 11.94 4.94 -23.01
C THR A 18 12.12 4.48 -21.56
N LEU A 19 13.31 4.72 -20.98
CA LEU A 19 13.77 4.46 -19.60
C LEU A 19 12.82 4.88 -18.45
N SER A 20 11.68 5.48 -18.79
CA SER A 20 10.68 5.97 -17.86
C SER A 20 9.84 4.89 -17.19
N LYS A 21 9.76 3.66 -17.72
CA LYS A 21 8.91 2.60 -17.18
C LYS A 21 9.72 1.61 -16.36
N GLN A 22 9.33 1.43 -15.10
CA GLN A 22 9.91 0.48 -14.17
C GLN A 22 8.86 -0.54 -13.76
N LYS A 23 9.31 -1.79 -13.59
CA LYS A 23 8.49 -2.88 -13.03
C LYS A 23 8.75 -2.95 -11.54
N ILE A 24 7.70 -2.71 -10.75
CA ILE A 24 7.75 -2.76 -9.30
C ILE A 24 6.85 -3.87 -8.78
N MET A 25 7.27 -4.52 -7.70
CA MET A 25 6.46 -5.52 -7.02
C MET A 25 5.87 -4.91 -5.75
N LEU A 26 4.54 -4.85 -5.70
CA LEU A 26 3.75 -4.43 -4.55
C LEU A 26 3.34 -5.66 -3.75
N LYS A 27 3.41 -5.55 -2.42
CA LYS A 27 2.78 -6.50 -1.50
C LYS A 27 1.53 -5.85 -0.92
N ILE A 28 0.40 -6.54 -1.04
CA ILE A 28 -0.90 -6.08 -0.58
C ILE A 28 -1.36 -7.02 0.52
N GLN A 29 -1.53 -6.45 1.71
CA GLN A 29 -1.86 -7.14 2.94
C GLN A 29 -3.23 -6.67 3.46
N LEU A 30 -3.81 -7.45 4.38
CA LEU A 30 -5.12 -7.16 4.99
C LEU A 30 -6.28 -7.13 3.97
N LEU A 31 -6.07 -7.74 2.79
CA LEU A 31 -7.12 -7.88 1.80
C LEU A 31 -7.88 -9.19 2.07
N PRO A 32 -9.22 -9.20 2.15
CA PRO A 32 -9.98 -10.43 2.32
C PRO A 32 -9.68 -11.43 1.21
N VAL A 33 -9.62 -12.73 1.54
CA VAL A 33 -9.28 -13.79 0.58
C VAL A 33 -10.25 -13.82 -0.61
N TYR A 34 -11.53 -13.56 -0.35
CA TYR A 34 -12.60 -13.50 -1.35
C TYR A 34 -12.64 -12.17 -2.14
N PHE A 35 -11.70 -11.24 -1.89
CA PHE A 35 -11.71 -9.96 -2.57
C PHE A 35 -11.40 -10.13 -4.05
N ASP A 36 -12.16 -9.46 -4.91
CA ASP A 36 -12.02 -9.58 -6.36
C ASP A 36 -10.70 -8.95 -6.87
N THR A 37 -9.92 -9.74 -7.58
CA THR A 37 -8.66 -9.32 -8.21
C THR A 37 -8.89 -8.29 -9.33
N GLY A 38 -10.05 -8.31 -10.00
CA GLY A 38 -10.43 -7.30 -11.00
C GLY A 38 -10.48 -5.90 -10.39
N LYS A 39 -11.23 -5.74 -9.29
CA LYS A 39 -11.33 -4.47 -8.54
C LYS A 39 -9.98 -3.97 -8.03
N LEU A 40 -9.12 -4.89 -7.60
CA LEU A 40 -7.76 -4.55 -7.20
C LEU A 40 -6.95 -4.01 -8.38
N GLY A 41 -7.05 -4.65 -9.54
CA GLY A 41 -6.41 -4.23 -10.77
C GLY A 41 -6.88 -2.85 -11.23
N GLU A 42 -8.18 -2.57 -11.19
CA GLU A 42 -8.77 -1.27 -11.55
C GLU A 42 -8.22 -0.14 -10.71
N ILE A 43 -8.14 -0.29 -9.38
CA ILE A 43 -7.60 0.76 -8.52
C ILE A 43 -6.12 0.99 -8.78
N LEU A 44 -5.36 -0.10 -8.98
CA LEU A 44 -3.93 -0.02 -9.26
C LEU A 44 -3.63 0.53 -10.66
N SER A 45 -4.56 0.42 -11.60
CA SER A 45 -4.45 0.93 -12.97
C SER A 45 -4.20 2.45 -13.02
N ASN A 46 -4.69 3.19 -12.01
CA ASN A 46 -4.46 4.63 -11.87
C ASN A 46 -2.97 4.97 -11.70
N PHE A 47 -2.21 4.07 -11.08
CA PHE A 47 -0.79 4.25 -10.80
C PHE A 47 0.09 3.66 -11.92
N GLY A 48 -0.32 2.58 -12.56
CA GLY A 48 0.44 1.94 -13.64
C GLY A 48 -0.30 0.78 -14.28
N ARG A 49 0.34 0.11 -15.25
CA ARG A 49 -0.22 -1.07 -15.90
C ARG A 49 0.03 -2.31 -15.04
N VAL A 50 -1.03 -2.93 -14.55
CA VAL A 50 -0.95 -4.19 -13.79
C VAL A 50 -0.54 -5.30 -14.76
N LEU A 51 0.61 -5.94 -14.50
CA LEU A 51 1.14 -7.02 -15.32
C LEU A 51 0.75 -8.40 -14.79
N LYS A 52 0.77 -8.57 -13.46
CA LYS A 52 0.50 -9.84 -12.81
C LYS A 52 -0.02 -9.61 -11.41
N VAL A 53 -1.01 -10.41 -11.01
CA VAL A 53 -1.44 -10.55 -9.61
C VAL A 53 -1.25 -12.00 -9.21
N THR A 54 -0.71 -12.24 -8.02
CA THR A 54 -0.42 -13.59 -7.52
C THR A 54 -0.68 -13.64 -6.02
N ASP A 55 -1.45 -14.63 -5.58
CA ASP A 55 -1.64 -14.88 -4.16
C ASP A 55 -0.37 -15.51 -3.56
N GLU A 56 0.03 -15.03 -2.38
CA GLU A 56 1.18 -15.55 -1.66
C GLU A 56 0.74 -16.75 -0.81
N HIS A 57 1.32 -17.90 -1.10
CA HIS A 57 1.11 -19.13 -0.36
C HIS A 57 2.34 -19.47 0.46
N PHE A 58 2.10 -19.93 1.69
CA PHE A 58 3.11 -20.56 2.52
C PHE A 58 3.01 -22.06 2.34
N SER A 59 4.13 -22.71 2.04
CA SER A 59 4.19 -24.16 1.86
C SER A 59 5.00 -24.80 3.00
N PHE A 60 4.38 -25.72 3.73
CA PHE A 60 5.03 -26.52 4.77
C PHE A 60 4.51 -27.96 4.67
N ASP A 61 5.42 -28.93 4.63
CA ASP A 61 5.09 -30.37 4.55
C ASP A 61 4.02 -30.74 3.50
N LYS A 62 4.19 -30.23 2.26
CA LYS A 62 3.26 -30.42 1.12
C LYS A 62 1.88 -29.77 1.29
N ILE A 63 1.63 -29.09 2.40
CA ILE A 63 0.43 -28.29 2.65
C ILE A 63 0.69 -26.86 2.18
N GLN A 64 -0.22 -26.31 1.36
CA GLN A 64 -0.19 -24.91 0.94
C GLN A 64 -1.26 -24.11 1.69
N ILE A 65 -0.83 -23.07 2.40
CA ILE A 65 -1.69 -22.19 3.17
C ILE A 65 -1.69 -20.81 2.52
N ALA A 66 -2.87 -20.30 2.18
CA ALA A 66 -3.01 -18.94 1.68
C ALA A 66 -2.70 -17.94 2.81
N THR A 67 -1.74 -17.04 2.59
CA THR A 67 -1.33 -16.06 3.60
C THR A 67 -2.25 -14.83 3.66
N GLY A 68 -3.21 -14.73 2.73
CA GLY A 68 -4.03 -13.52 2.55
C GLY A 68 -3.24 -12.32 2.01
N VAL A 69 -1.98 -12.51 1.60
CA VAL A 69 -1.14 -11.49 0.97
C VAL A 69 -1.18 -11.68 -0.54
N ARG A 70 -1.33 -10.59 -1.28
CA ARG A 70 -1.26 -10.57 -2.74
C ARG A 70 -0.03 -9.82 -3.22
N ARG A 71 0.66 -10.39 -4.18
CA ARG A 71 1.78 -9.75 -4.89
C ARG A 71 1.28 -9.22 -6.22
N VAL A 72 1.51 -7.93 -6.47
CA VAL A 72 1.12 -7.27 -7.72
C VAL A 72 2.36 -6.73 -8.42
N LEU A 73 2.62 -7.23 -9.62
CA LEU A 73 3.64 -6.69 -10.51
C LEU A 73 3.02 -5.56 -11.32
N LEU A 74 3.55 -4.35 -11.14
CA LEU A 74 3.02 -3.12 -11.72
C LEU A 74 4.10 -2.44 -12.55
N GLU A 75 3.79 -2.13 -13.81
CA GLU A 75 4.65 -1.32 -14.68
C GLU A 75 4.21 0.13 -14.62
N MET A 76 5.10 1.02 -14.15
CA MET A 76 4.76 2.43 -13.99
C MET A 76 5.94 3.36 -14.20
N LYS A 77 5.64 4.66 -14.28
CA LYS A 77 6.66 5.70 -14.24
C LYS A 77 7.18 5.90 -12.81
N ALA A 78 8.49 6.12 -12.66
CA ALA A 78 9.14 6.32 -11.37
C ALA A 78 8.49 7.45 -10.54
N GLU A 79 8.01 8.51 -11.19
CA GLU A 79 7.30 9.63 -10.55
C GLU A 79 6.01 9.21 -9.82
N LYS A 80 5.32 8.17 -10.31
CA LYS A 80 4.07 7.69 -9.72
C LYS A 80 4.29 6.78 -8.52
N MET A 81 5.49 6.22 -8.35
CA MET A 81 5.82 5.31 -7.26
C MET A 81 5.58 5.93 -5.88
N ARG A 82 5.94 7.21 -5.70
CA ARG A 82 5.73 7.93 -4.42
C ARG A 82 4.27 8.28 -4.16
N LYS A 83 3.42 8.31 -5.20
CA LYS A 83 2.00 8.67 -5.12
C LYS A 83 1.09 7.53 -4.69
N ILE A 84 1.58 6.28 -4.74
CA ILE A 84 0.82 5.12 -4.26
C ILE A 84 0.58 5.31 -2.75
N PRO A 85 -0.65 5.26 -2.23
CA PRO A 85 -0.86 5.36 -0.79
C PRO A 85 -0.43 4.06 -0.09
N HIS A 86 -0.04 4.16 1.19
CA HIS A 86 0.20 2.96 2.00
C HIS A 86 -1.10 2.25 2.38
N LEU A 87 -2.22 2.96 2.40
CA LEU A 87 -3.55 2.42 2.65
C LEU A 87 -4.43 2.64 1.42
N LEU A 88 -4.91 1.56 0.83
CA LEU A 88 -5.94 1.59 -0.21
C LEU A 88 -7.30 1.44 0.44
N ASN A 89 -8.16 2.42 0.22
CA ASN A 89 -9.56 2.38 0.64
C ASN A 89 -10.42 2.02 -0.56
N PHE A 90 -11.14 0.90 -0.46
CA PHE A 90 -12.09 0.47 -1.46
C PHE A 90 -13.47 1.03 -1.14
N LYS A 91 -14.29 1.32 -2.17
CA LYS A 91 -15.65 1.85 -1.98
C LYS A 91 -16.55 0.93 -1.14
N CYS A 92 -16.23 -0.36 -1.10
CA CYS A 92 -16.92 -1.37 -0.28
C CYS A 92 -16.50 -1.37 1.20
N GLY A 93 -15.76 -0.36 1.69
CA GLY A 93 -15.33 -0.26 3.09
C GLY A 93 -14.11 -1.12 3.45
N VAL A 94 -13.65 -1.97 2.54
CA VAL A 94 -12.42 -2.75 2.70
C VAL A 94 -11.22 -1.80 2.68
N ARG A 95 -10.24 -2.06 3.55
CA ARG A 95 -8.96 -1.35 3.59
C ARG A 95 -7.83 -2.35 3.39
N ALA A 96 -6.91 -2.05 2.50
CA ALA A 96 -5.73 -2.89 2.29
C ALA A 96 -4.45 -2.10 2.50
N LEU A 97 -3.46 -2.76 3.07
CA LEU A 97 -2.12 -2.21 3.31
C LEU A 97 -1.24 -2.52 2.10
N VAL A 98 -0.61 -1.49 1.55
CA VAL A 98 0.35 -1.60 0.45
C VAL A 98 1.76 -1.39 0.98
N THR A 99 2.60 -2.40 0.79
CA THR A 99 4.01 -2.38 1.08
C THR A 99 4.82 -2.47 -0.21
N LEU A 100 5.87 -1.66 -0.27
CA LEU A 100 6.76 -1.58 -1.42
C LEU A 100 8.20 -1.50 -0.90
N TYR A 101 9.09 -2.28 -1.51
CA TYR A 101 10.49 -2.34 -1.11
C TYR A 101 11.19 -0.99 -1.33
N GLY A 102 11.99 -0.57 -0.35
CA GLY A 102 12.70 0.71 -0.39
C GLY A 102 11.86 1.94 -0.02
N ARG A 103 10.58 1.77 0.32
CA ARG A 103 9.76 2.86 0.85
C ARG A 103 9.85 2.90 2.39
N PRO A 104 10.11 4.06 3.01
CA PRO A 104 10.16 4.16 4.45
C PRO A 104 8.82 3.79 5.09
N PRO A 105 8.82 3.30 6.33
CA PRO A 105 7.59 3.02 7.06
C PRO A 105 6.74 4.28 7.18
N CYS A 106 5.42 4.11 7.08
CA CYS A 106 4.44 5.16 7.36
C CYS A 106 3.88 4.98 8.75
N ALA A 107 3.70 6.09 9.46
CA ALA A 107 2.88 6.09 10.65
C ALA A 107 1.40 6.15 10.28
N TYR A 108 0.68 5.06 10.56
CA TYR A 108 -0.73 4.90 10.18
C TYR A 108 -1.68 5.96 10.75
N GLY A 109 -1.29 6.66 11.83
CA GLY A 109 -2.10 7.71 12.44
C GLY A 109 -2.13 9.02 11.65
N ALA A 110 -1.03 9.39 10.99
CA ALA A 110 -0.91 10.65 10.24
C ALA A 110 -0.82 10.46 8.72
N ASN A 111 -0.65 9.22 8.25
CA ASN A 111 -0.45 8.89 6.83
C ASN A 111 0.73 9.64 6.18
N THR A 112 1.71 10.05 7.02
CA THR A 112 2.93 10.74 6.61
C THR A 112 4.07 9.74 6.51
N SER A 113 4.79 9.75 5.38
CA SER A 113 5.94 8.88 5.13
C SER A 113 7.20 9.41 5.83
N GLY A 114 7.95 8.51 6.47
CA GLY A 114 9.25 8.85 7.08
C GLY A 114 9.17 9.39 8.52
N THR A 115 7.97 9.54 9.07
CA THR A 115 7.76 9.88 10.49
C THR A 115 7.44 8.63 11.29
N SER A 116 7.99 8.52 12.50
CA SER A 116 7.59 7.47 13.42
C SER A 116 6.20 7.77 14.00
N ARG A 117 5.55 6.76 14.59
CA ARG A 117 4.27 6.97 15.30
C ARG A 117 4.39 8.01 16.42
N ARG A 118 5.59 8.17 17.01
CA ARG A 118 5.85 9.14 18.08
C ARG A 118 5.87 10.58 17.57
N ASP A 119 6.14 10.77 16.28
CA ASP A 119 6.23 12.08 15.64
C ASP A 119 4.88 12.54 15.06
N CYS A 120 3.84 11.69 15.17
CA CYS A 120 2.51 12.02 14.67
C CYS A 120 1.77 12.93 15.68
N PRO A 121 1.27 14.11 15.27
CA PRO A 121 0.56 15.03 16.15
C PRO A 121 -0.85 14.56 16.57
N GLY A 122 -1.22 13.31 16.28
CA GLY A 122 -2.56 12.77 16.51
C GLY A 122 -2.58 11.46 17.30
N GLN A 123 -3.21 11.53 18.49
CA GLN A 123 -3.75 10.47 19.35
C GLN A 123 -3.07 10.25 20.72
N PHE A 124 -2.97 11.32 21.51
CA PHE A 124 -3.14 11.28 22.97
C PHE A 124 -4.35 12.15 23.39
N THR A 125 -5.49 11.96 22.74
CA THR A 125 -6.74 12.68 23.07
C THR A 125 -7.95 11.74 23.01
N VAL A 126 -7.85 10.59 23.67
CA VAL A 126 -8.99 10.10 24.44
C VAL A 126 -8.60 10.27 25.89
N ALA A 127 -9.19 11.29 26.49
CA ALA A 127 -9.00 11.65 27.88
C ALA A 127 -9.15 10.40 28.78
N ARG A 128 -8.03 9.92 29.34
CA ARG A 128 -8.07 9.51 30.75
C ARG A 128 -8.39 10.77 31.54
N LYS A 129 -9.66 11.14 31.57
CA LYS A 129 -10.18 12.09 32.55
C LYS A 129 -9.91 11.44 33.89
N LYS A 130 -8.89 11.97 34.55
CA LYS A 130 -8.49 11.63 35.91
C LYS A 130 -9.76 11.61 36.75
N ASN A 131 -10.10 10.46 37.34
CA ASN A 131 -10.94 10.39 38.54
C ASN A 131 -10.13 10.96 39.71
N GLN A 132 -9.85 12.26 39.65
CA GLN A 132 -9.40 13.10 40.74
C GLN A 132 -10.17 14.43 40.61
N ILE A 133 -11.43 14.40 41.05
CA ILE A 133 -12.10 15.57 41.61
C ILE A 133 -12.18 15.25 43.09
N SER A 134 -11.15 15.64 43.84
CA SER A 134 -11.08 16.93 44.52
C SER A 134 -12.04 16.95 45.71
N SER A 135 -11.46 16.57 46.83
CA SER A 135 -11.91 16.92 48.16
C SER A 135 -12.21 18.42 48.31
N ARG A 136 -13.17 18.71 49.21
CA ARG A 136 -13.46 19.99 49.88
C ARG A 136 -14.28 21.04 49.11
N LYS A 137 -15.54 21.17 49.50
CA LYS A 137 -16.01 22.34 50.26
C LYS A 137 -17.23 22.01 51.14
N ARG A 138 -17.08 22.27 52.44
CA ARG A 138 -18.16 22.41 53.42
C ARG A 138 -19.09 23.53 52.99
N VAL A 139 -20.40 23.37 53.20
CA VAL A 139 -21.30 24.43 53.67
C VAL A 139 -22.30 23.80 54.63
N LEU A 140 -22.46 24.44 55.79
CA LEU A 140 -23.46 24.16 56.81
C LEU A 140 -24.88 24.32 56.26
N LEU A 141 -25.79 23.44 56.65
CA LEU A 141 -27.01 23.72 57.43
C LEU A 141 -27.62 22.40 57.88
#